data_AF-A0A543PE51-F1
#
_entry.id   AF-A0A543PE51-F1
#
_cell.length_a   1.000
_cell.length_b   1.000
_cell.length_c   1.000
_cell.angle_alpha   90.00
_cell.angle_beta   90.00
_cell.angle_gamma   90.00
#
_symmetry.space_group_name_H-M   'P 1'
#
loop_
_entity.id
_entity.type
_entity.pdbx_description
1 polymer ?
#
loop_
_entity_poly.entity_id
_entity_poly.type
_entity_poly.pdbx_seq_one_letter_code
_entity_poly.pdbx_strand_id
1 'polypeptide(L)'
;MARRSNRRREAPPRPHEPREERAHHDRADPAEGLPQPPSPATIERRRAAASCGWCNQPLEPKARGRIPKWCSASCRQRAWEQTRAAASGLSAVRVVERPVEVRVPTSPTRRDWAQLLHELARQLDDGRVYDRDLVVLVTALNTVLDAYGRRPYVRDRNRDGGFSYLR
;
A
#
# COMPACT_ATOMS: atom_id res chain seq x y z
N MET A 1 -25.90 62.46 15.30
CA MET A 1 -25.37 61.09 15.50
C MET A 1 -25.06 60.48 14.13
N ALA A 2 -23.77 60.47 13.74
CA ALA A 2 -23.33 60.12 12.39
C ALA A 2 -23.14 58.61 12.23
N ARG A 3 -23.81 58.02 11.23
CA ARG A 3 -23.64 56.62 10.82
C ARG A 3 -22.35 56.49 9.98
N ARG A 4 -21.32 55.83 10.53
CA ARG A 4 -20.13 55.42 9.77
C ARG A 4 -20.52 54.32 8.79
N SER A 5 -20.66 54.66 7.51
CA SER A 5 -20.79 53.69 6.42
C SER A 5 -19.40 53.11 6.09
N ASN A 6 -19.33 51.77 6.17
CA ASN A 6 -18.12 50.98 5.94
C ASN A 6 -17.87 50.91 4.42
N ARG A 7 -16.94 51.72 3.88
CA ARG A 7 -16.49 51.60 2.48
C ARG A 7 -15.82 50.24 2.32
N ARG A 8 -16.54 49.28 1.72
CA ARG A 8 -15.93 48.08 1.14
C ARG A 8 -14.88 48.54 0.13
N ARG A 9 -13.61 48.25 0.41
CA ARG A 9 -12.53 48.39 -0.56
C ARG A 9 -12.81 47.36 -1.67
N GLU A 10 -13.15 47.83 -2.86
CA GLU A 10 -13.23 46.98 -4.04
C GLU A 10 -11.83 46.43 -4.35
N ALA A 11 -11.73 45.12 -4.50
CA ALA A 11 -10.51 44.47 -4.92
C ALA A 11 -10.24 44.85 -6.40
N PRO A 12 -8.99 45.12 -6.79
CA PRO A 12 -8.67 45.42 -8.18
C PRO A 12 -9.05 44.25 -9.09
N PRO A 13 -9.47 44.51 -10.34
CA PRO A 13 -9.77 43.45 -11.29
C PRO A 13 -8.51 42.62 -11.55
N ARG A 14 -8.66 41.29 -11.51
CA ARG A 14 -7.55 40.38 -11.85
C ARG A 14 -7.18 40.58 -13.33
N PRO A 15 -5.88 40.60 -13.68
CA PRO A 15 -5.47 40.56 -15.09
C PRO A 15 -6.06 39.31 -15.75
N HIS A 16 -6.71 39.49 -16.90
CA HIS A 16 -7.08 38.39 -17.78
C HIS A 16 -5.80 37.80 -18.37
N GLU A 17 -5.32 36.70 -17.82
CA GLU A 17 -4.32 35.89 -18.51
C GLU A 17 -4.95 35.33 -19.80
N PRO A 18 -4.24 35.35 -20.95
CA PRO A 18 -4.74 34.72 -22.16
C PRO A 18 -4.96 33.24 -21.84
N ARG A 19 -6.21 32.80 -21.99
CA ARG A 19 -6.57 31.39 -21.89
C ARG A 19 -5.81 30.67 -22.99
N GLU A 20 -4.72 29.99 -22.63
CA GLU A 20 -3.97 29.13 -23.54
C GLU A 20 -4.97 28.20 -24.22
N GLU A 21 -5.20 28.50 -25.48
CA GLU A 21 -6.08 27.77 -26.37
C GLU A 21 -5.42 26.40 -26.56
N ARG A 22 -5.81 25.44 -25.71
CA ARG A 22 -5.44 24.05 -25.88
C ARG A 22 -5.89 23.66 -27.27
N ALA A 23 -4.93 23.59 -28.19
CA ALA A 23 -5.12 23.10 -29.53
C ALA A 23 -5.84 21.75 -29.44
N HIS A 24 -7.13 21.77 -29.78
CA HIS A 24 -7.90 20.58 -30.03
C HIS A 24 -7.19 19.87 -31.18
N HIS A 25 -6.43 18.81 -30.86
CA HIS A 25 -5.99 17.86 -31.86
C HIS A 25 -7.25 17.12 -32.32
N ASP A 26 -7.86 17.64 -33.38
CA ASP A 26 -8.81 16.93 -34.22
C ASP A 26 -8.10 15.72 -34.84
N ARG A 27 -8.13 14.59 -34.13
CA ARG A 27 -8.17 13.27 -34.77
C ARG A 27 -9.63 12.89 -34.93
N ALA A 28 -10.23 13.40 -36.00
CA ALA A 28 -11.46 12.85 -36.53
C ALA A 28 -11.10 11.58 -37.31
N ASP A 29 -11.26 10.42 -36.67
CA ASP A 29 -11.31 9.12 -37.33
C ASP A 29 -12.80 8.79 -37.52
N PRO A 30 -13.37 8.86 -38.73
CA PRO A 30 -14.79 8.60 -38.96
C PRO A 30 -14.99 7.10 -39.18
N ALA A 31 -14.65 6.30 -38.16
CA ALA A 31 -15.11 4.92 -38.07
C ALA A 31 -16.34 4.90 -37.18
N GLU A 32 -17.49 4.75 -37.82
CA GLU A 32 -18.82 4.55 -37.24
C GLU A 32 -18.77 3.71 -35.95
N GLY A 33 -18.79 4.43 -34.82
CA GLY A 33 -18.73 3.87 -33.48
C GLY A 33 -20.05 3.22 -33.11
N LEU A 34 -20.25 1.97 -33.57
CA LEU A 34 -21.15 1.07 -32.86
C LEU A 34 -20.73 1.06 -31.38
N PRO A 35 -21.66 1.14 -30.42
CA PRO A 35 -21.32 1.11 -29.01
C PRO A 35 -20.53 -0.16 -28.72
N GLN A 36 -19.23 -0.05 -28.44
CA GLN A 36 -18.43 -1.21 -28.07
C GLN A 36 -19.06 -1.86 -26.84
N PRO A 37 -19.32 -3.18 -26.86
CA PRO A 37 -19.86 -3.86 -25.70
C PRO A 37 -18.93 -3.67 -24.50
N PRO A 38 -19.47 -3.54 -23.27
CA PRO A 38 -18.64 -3.36 -22.10
C PRO A 38 -17.66 -4.52 -21.95
N SER A 39 -16.39 -4.21 -21.69
CA SER A 39 -15.36 -5.24 -21.45
C SER A 39 -15.77 -6.16 -20.29
N PRO A 40 -15.36 -7.44 -20.29
CA PRO A 40 -15.70 -8.40 -19.23
C PRO A 40 -15.32 -7.89 -17.83
N ALA A 41 -14.16 -7.22 -17.70
CA ALA A 41 -13.72 -6.58 -16.46
C ALA A 41 -14.64 -5.44 -15.98
N THR A 42 -15.37 -4.79 -16.88
CA THR A 42 -16.37 -3.76 -16.52
C THR A 42 -17.67 -4.40 -16.05
N ILE A 43 -18.06 -5.52 -16.67
CA ILE A 43 -19.22 -6.31 -16.25
C ILE A 43 -18.99 -6.89 -14.84
N GLU A 44 -17.81 -7.44 -14.57
CA GLU A 44 -17.43 -7.98 -13.27
C GLU A 44 -17.45 -6.91 -12.16
N ARG A 45 -16.84 -5.74 -12.41
CA ARG A 45 -16.89 -4.60 -11.46
C ARG A 45 -18.31 -4.13 -11.16
N ARG A 46 -19.23 -4.18 -12.13
CA ARG A 46 -20.65 -3.87 -11.90
C ARG A 46 -21.31 -4.93 -11.03
N ARG A 47 -21.08 -6.22 -11.31
CA ARG A 47 -21.62 -7.33 -10.51
C ARG A 47 -21.14 -7.29 -9.06
N ALA A 48 -19.87 -6.97 -8.82
CA ALA A 48 -19.32 -6.83 -7.47
C ALA A 48 -19.98 -5.68 -6.67
N ALA A 49 -20.51 -4.67 -7.35
CA ALA A 49 -21.19 -3.52 -6.74
C ALA A 49 -22.71 -3.72 -6.59
N ALA A 50 -23.20 -4.96 -6.59
CA ALA A 50 -24.63 -5.27 -6.51
C ALA A 50 -25.24 -5.13 -5.09
N SER A 51 -24.49 -4.65 -4.09
CA SER A 51 -25.00 -4.42 -2.74
C SER A 51 -24.89 -2.95 -2.34
N CYS A 52 -25.94 -2.45 -1.67
CA CYS A 52 -25.96 -1.09 -1.13
C CYS A 52 -25.00 -0.99 0.06
N GLY A 53 -24.07 -0.03 0.02
CA GLY A 53 -23.10 0.15 1.11
C GLY A 53 -23.69 0.58 2.46
N TRP A 54 -25.01 0.85 2.55
CA TRP A 54 -25.69 1.31 3.77
C TRP A 54 -26.56 0.22 4.39
N CYS A 55 -27.59 -0.20 3.66
CA CYS A 55 -28.56 -1.19 4.14
C CYS A 55 -28.26 -2.63 3.68
N ASN A 56 -27.18 -2.82 2.91
CA ASN A 56 -26.79 -4.09 2.31
C ASN A 56 -27.86 -4.75 1.43
N GLN A 57 -28.89 -4.01 1.03
CA GLN A 57 -29.90 -4.51 0.11
C GLN A 57 -29.34 -4.67 -1.30
N PRO A 58 -29.80 -5.67 -2.06
CA PRO A 58 -29.47 -5.80 -3.47
C PRO A 58 -29.80 -4.50 -4.22
N LEU A 59 -28.85 -4.02 -5.02
CA LEU A 59 -29.07 -2.94 -5.96
C LEU A 59 -28.79 -3.45 -7.36
N GLU A 60 -29.62 -3.04 -8.32
CA GLU A 60 -29.43 -3.39 -9.72
C GLU A 60 -28.61 -2.28 -10.40
N PRO A 61 -27.32 -2.52 -10.71
CA PRO A 61 -26.50 -1.52 -11.36
C PRO A 61 -27.01 -1.34 -12.80
N LYS A 62 -27.29 -0.09 -13.20
CA LYS A 62 -27.65 0.21 -14.60
C LYS A 62 -26.56 -0.29 -15.56
N ALA A 63 -26.96 -0.72 -16.75
CA ALA A 63 -26.03 -1.26 -17.76
C ALA A 63 -24.96 -0.25 -18.21
N ARG A 64 -25.27 1.06 -18.18
CA ARG A 64 -24.37 2.14 -18.59
C ARG A 64 -24.25 3.22 -17.51
N GLY A 65 -23.20 4.03 -17.63
CA GLY A 65 -22.92 5.15 -16.71
C GLY A 65 -22.23 4.73 -15.41
N ARG A 66 -22.18 5.67 -14.46
CA ARG A 66 -21.52 5.52 -13.15
C ARG A 66 -22.19 4.41 -12.33
N ILE A 67 -21.38 3.53 -11.76
CA ILE A 67 -21.83 2.46 -10.87
C ILE A 67 -22.37 3.09 -9.56
N PRO A 68 -23.63 2.85 -9.18
CA PRO A 68 -24.20 3.39 -7.96
C PRO A 68 -23.65 2.67 -6.73
N LYS A 69 -23.32 3.42 -5.67
CA LYS A 69 -22.92 2.88 -4.35
C LYS A 69 -24.10 2.66 -3.39
N TRP A 70 -25.21 3.37 -3.63
CA TRP A 70 -26.38 3.42 -2.76
C TRP A 70 -27.64 3.17 -3.57
N CYS A 71 -28.62 2.44 -3.01
CA CYS A 71 -29.88 2.15 -3.69
C CYS A 71 -30.85 3.35 -3.75
N SER A 72 -30.67 4.37 -2.90
CA SER A 72 -31.52 5.57 -2.86
C SER A 72 -30.81 6.79 -2.26
N ALA A 73 -31.39 7.97 -2.48
CA ALA A 73 -30.93 9.22 -1.87
C ALA A 73 -30.94 9.14 -0.33
N SER A 74 -31.94 8.49 0.27
CA SER A 74 -32.05 8.31 1.72
C SER A 74 -30.93 7.42 2.27
N CYS A 75 -30.49 6.39 1.55
CA CYS A 75 -29.34 5.57 1.95
C CYS A 75 -28.02 6.34 1.85
N ARG A 76 -27.87 7.19 0.83
CA ARG A 76 -26.72 8.10 0.71
C ARG A 76 -26.67 9.10 1.86
N GLN A 77 -27.82 9.69 2.21
CA GLN A 77 -27.93 10.66 3.30
C GLN A 77 -27.56 10.03 4.65
N ARG A 78 -28.16 8.87 4.98
CA ARG A 78 -27.87 8.16 6.24
C ARG A 78 -26.41 7.73 6.37
N ALA A 79 -25.78 7.30 5.28
CA ALA A 79 -24.36 6.97 5.27
C ALA A 79 -23.48 8.19 5.57
N TRP A 80 -23.82 9.35 5.00
CA TRP A 80 -23.14 10.60 5.30
C TRP A 80 -23.36 11.02 6.76
N GLU A 81 -24.57 10.89 7.29
CA GLU A 81 -24.89 11.19 8.70
C GLU A 81 -24.08 10.32 9.66
N GLN A 82 -23.97 9.00 9.42
CA GLN A 82 -23.11 8.15 10.25
C GLN A 82 -21.63 8.52 10.15
N THR A 83 -21.16 8.85 8.95
CA THR A 83 -19.75 9.24 8.77
C THR A 83 -19.46 10.54 9.52
N ARG A 84 -20.41 11.48 9.48
CA ARG A 84 -20.35 12.74 10.23
C ARG A 84 -20.42 12.50 11.74
N ALA A 85 -21.32 11.64 12.20
CA ALA A 85 -21.43 11.27 13.61
C ALA A 85 -20.16 10.59 14.12
N ALA A 86 -19.55 9.71 13.32
CA ALA A 86 -18.28 9.07 13.64
C ALA A 86 -17.14 10.09 13.73
N ALA A 87 -17.05 11.03 12.77
CA ALA A 87 -16.05 12.09 12.81
C ALA A 87 -16.22 13.04 14.01
N SER A 88 -17.45 13.22 14.50
CA SER A 88 -17.73 14.04 15.68
C SER A 88 -17.75 13.24 17.00
N GLY A 89 -17.42 11.94 16.98
CA GLY A 89 -17.43 11.08 18.18
C GLY A 89 -18.81 10.74 18.74
N LEU A 90 -19.88 11.00 17.98
CA LEU A 90 -21.28 10.77 18.37
C LEU A 90 -21.83 9.43 17.86
N SER A 91 -21.04 8.63 17.13
CA SER A 91 -21.44 7.28 16.70
C SER A 91 -21.19 6.26 17.81
N ALA A 92 -22.13 5.34 18.02
CA ALA A 92 -21.92 4.19 18.91
C ALA A 92 -20.79 3.29 18.37
N VAL A 93 -19.65 3.27 19.05
CA VAL A 93 -18.51 2.41 18.71
C VAL A 93 -18.58 1.14 19.55
N ARG A 94 -18.73 -0.02 18.91
CA ARG A 94 -18.55 -1.32 19.56
C ARG A 94 -17.09 -1.75 19.42
N VAL A 95 -16.35 -1.67 20.51
CA VAL A 95 -14.97 -2.20 20.57
C VAL A 95 -15.06 -3.72 20.59
N VAL A 96 -14.44 -4.37 19.60
CA VAL A 96 -14.31 -5.83 19.53
C VAL A 96 -12.84 -6.17 19.68
N GLU A 97 -12.48 -6.82 20.77
CA GLU A 97 -11.14 -7.37 20.94
C GLU A 97 -10.95 -8.52 19.94
N ARG A 98 -9.90 -8.42 19.12
CA ARG A 98 -9.49 -9.50 18.21
C ARG A 98 -8.09 -9.93 18.61
N PRO A 99 -7.91 -11.13 19.20
CA PRO A 99 -6.58 -11.62 19.52
C PRO A 99 -5.80 -11.82 18.23
N VAL A 100 -4.60 -11.25 18.16
CA VAL A 100 -3.63 -11.47 17.08
C VAL A 100 -2.53 -12.33 17.67
N GLU A 101 -2.39 -13.56 17.20
CA GLU A 101 -1.27 -14.43 17.57
C GLU A 101 0.00 -13.91 16.88
N VAL A 102 0.85 -13.23 17.64
CA VAL A 102 2.20 -12.88 17.20
C VAL A 102 3.11 -14.05 17.50
N ARG A 103 3.71 -14.66 16.46
CA ARG A 103 4.77 -15.65 16.65
C ARG A 103 5.97 -14.97 17.31
N VAL A 104 6.25 -15.34 18.55
CA VAL A 104 7.48 -14.92 19.25
C VAL A 104 8.66 -15.67 18.60
N PRO A 105 9.71 -14.98 18.12
CA PRO A 105 10.88 -15.67 17.60
C PRO A 105 11.56 -16.44 18.74
N THR A 106 11.47 -17.76 18.70
CA THR A 106 12.18 -18.64 19.64
C THR A 106 13.68 -18.41 19.48
N SER A 107 14.40 -18.23 20.59
CA SER A 107 15.87 -18.14 20.55
C SER A 107 16.42 -19.45 19.99
N PRO A 108 17.25 -19.43 18.93
CA PRO A 108 17.76 -20.64 18.31
C PRO A 108 18.65 -21.44 19.26
N THR A 109 18.50 -22.76 19.24
CA THR A 109 19.35 -23.68 20.00
C THR A 109 20.66 -23.94 19.26
N ARG A 110 21.64 -24.58 19.94
CA ARG A 110 22.94 -24.94 19.33
C ARG A 110 22.81 -25.71 18.01
N ARG A 111 21.78 -26.55 17.88
CA ARG A 111 21.56 -27.41 16.70
C ARG A 111 20.94 -26.66 15.52
N ASP A 112 20.26 -25.54 15.76
CA ASP A 112 19.51 -24.81 14.74
C ASP A 112 20.41 -23.92 13.89
N TRP A 113 21.58 -23.53 14.41
CA TRP A 113 22.47 -22.58 13.74
C TRP A 113 22.96 -23.03 12.36
N ALA A 114 23.25 -24.32 12.19
CA ALA A 114 23.68 -24.82 10.88
C ALA A 114 22.58 -24.65 9.82
N GLN A 115 21.33 -24.95 10.18
CA GLN A 115 20.19 -24.80 9.29
C GLN A 115 19.87 -23.32 9.01
N LEU A 116 19.93 -22.47 10.04
CA LEU A 116 19.68 -21.03 9.88
C LEU A 116 20.70 -20.35 8.97
N LEU A 117 21.97 -20.74 9.05
CA LEU A 117 23.00 -20.22 8.14
C LEU A 117 22.79 -20.68 6.69
N HIS A 118 22.29 -21.91 6.47
CA HIS A 118 21.92 -22.37 5.12
C HIS A 118 20.71 -21.61 4.57
N GLU A 119 19.70 -21.37 5.39
CA GLU A 119 18.53 -20.60 4.99
C GLU A 119 18.89 -19.15 4.68
N LEU A 120 19.80 -18.54 5.46
CA LEU A 120 20.34 -17.22 5.15
C LEU A 120 21.04 -17.21 3.79
N ALA A 121 21.88 -18.21 3.49
CA ALA A 121 22.54 -18.31 2.18
C ALA A 121 21.51 -18.37 1.04
N ARG A 122 20.48 -19.21 1.16
CA ARG A 122 19.39 -19.31 0.19
C ARG A 122 18.65 -17.99 -0.02
N GLN A 123 18.41 -17.22 1.05
CA GLN A 123 17.75 -15.92 0.95
C GLN A 123 18.60 -14.86 0.25
N LEU A 124 19.93 -14.93 0.41
CA LEU A 124 20.88 -14.09 -0.32
C LEU A 124 20.87 -14.45 -1.81
N ASP A 125 20.89 -15.74 -2.15
CA ASP A 125 20.85 -16.23 -3.54
C ASP A 125 19.53 -15.87 -4.24
N ASP A 126 18.41 -15.93 -3.53
CA ASP A 126 17.08 -15.55 -4.03
C ASP A 126 16.91 -14.02 -4.20
N GLY A 127 17.85 -13.19 -3.72
CA GLY A 127 17.73 -11.73 -3.72
C GLY A 127 16.65 -11.18 -2.76
N ARG A 128 16.24 -11.96 -1.76
CA ARG A 128 15.23 -11.54 -0.74
C ARG A 128 15.81 -10.55 0.27
N VAL A 129 17.13 -10.51 0.37
CA VAL A 129 17.88 -9.55 1.19
C VAL A 129 18.34 -8.42 0.27
N TYR A 130 17.97 -7.18 0.62
CA TYR A 130 18.31 -6.00 -0.19
C TYR A 130 19.76 -5.57 0.00
N ASP A 131 20.34 -4.92 -1.01
CA ASP A 131 21.73 -4.44 -1.00
C ASP A 131 22.10 -3.60 0.22
N ARG A 132 21.15 -2.79 0.72
CA ARG A 132 21.33 -1.98 1.93
C ARG A 132 21.59 -2.82 3.18
N ASP A 133 21.01 -4.02 3.24
CA ASP A 133 21.08 -4.92 4.38
C ASP A 133 22.36 -5.79 4.32
N LEU A 134 22.97 -5.93 3.13
CA LEU A 134 24.19 -6.71 2.91
C LEU A 134 25.39 -6.16 3.71
N VAL A 135 25.54 -4.84 3.80
CA VAL A 135 26.67 -4.20 4.51
C VAL A 135 26.66 -4.58 6.00
N VAL A 136 25.47 -4.55 6.62
CA VAL A 136 25.30 -4.93 8.04
C VAL A 136 25.53 -6.43 8.22
N LEU A 137 25.00 -7.26 7.30
CA LEU A 137 25.16 -8.71 7.34
C LEU A 137 26.63 -9.14 7.21
N VAL A 138 27.39 -8.55 6.30
CA VAL A 138 28.83 -8.85 6.13
C VAL A 138 29.59 -8.59 7.44
N THR A 139 29.30 -7.48 8.12
CA THR A 139 29.93 -7.13 9.39
C THR A 139 29.60 -8.16 10.48
N ALA A 140 28.34 -8.58 10.57
CA ALA A 140 27.90 -9.60 11.51
C ALA A 140 28.53 -10.98 11.22
N LEU A 141 28.59 -11.39 9.95
CA LEU A 141 29.21 -12.65 9.53
C LEU A 141 30.71 -12.67 9.82
N ASN A 142 31.42 -11.58 9.56
CA ASN A 142 32.84 -11.45 9.91
C ASN A 142 33.09 -11.59 11.41
N THR A 143 32.18 -11.06 12.25
CA THR A 143 32.25 -11.24 13.71
C THR A 143 32.13 -12.71 14.12
N VAL A 144 31.23 -13.46 13.46
CA VAL A 144 31.06 -14.90 13.69
C VAL A 144 32.31 -15.68 13.26
N LEU A 145 32.87 -15.35 12.08
CA LEU A 145 34.08 -16.00 11.57
C LEU A 145 35.31 -15.72 12.45
N ASP A 146 35.46 -14.49 12.95
CA ASP A 146 36.52 -14.14 13.90
C ASP A 146 36.39 -14.94 15.20
N ALA A 147 35.18 -15.02 15.78
CA ALA A 147 34.91 -15.80 16.98
C ALA A 147 35.19 -17.31 16.76
N TYR A 148 34.92 -17.82 15.57
CA TYR A 148 35.25 -19.19 15.18
C TYR A 148 36.78 -19.40 15.11
N GLY A 149 37.51 -18.48 14.48
CA GLY A 149 38.97 -18.53 14.33
C GLY A 149 39.77 -18.34 15.63
N ARG A 150 39.17 -17.73 16.65
CA ARG A 150 39.76 -17.62 18.00
C ARG A 150 39.73 -18.93 18.80
N ARG A 151 39.02 -19.97 18.35
CA ARG A 151 38.94 -21.25 19.07
C ARG A 151 40.23 -22.09 18.87
N PRO A 152 40.92 -22.51 19.93
CA PRO A 152 42.24 -23.16 19.84
C PRO A 152 42.24 -24.46 19.03
N TYR A 153 41.21 -25.30 19.19
CA TYR A 153 41.06 -26.55 18.42
C TYR A 153 40.91 -26.35 16.89
N VAL A 154 40.44 -25.18 16.44
CA VAL A 154 40.33 -24.85 15.01
C VAL A 154 41.69 -24.42 14.46
N ARG A 155 42.50 -23.73 15.27
CA ARG A 155 43.82 -23.25 14.88
C ARG A 155 44.81 -24.40 14.67
N ASP A 156 44.78 -25.42 15.51
CA ASP A 156 45.63 -26.60 15.34
C ASP A 156 45.26 -27.36 14.06
N ARG A 157 43.96 -27.54 13.77
CA ARG A 157 43.51 -28.17 12.52
C ARG A 157 43.91 -27.39 11.25
N ASN A 158 43.87 -26.06 11.29
CA ASN A 158 44.31 -25.22 10.16
C ASN A 158 45.84 -25.13 10.04
N ARG A 159 46.58 -25.38 11.13
CA ARG A 159 48.05 -25.39 11.13
C ARG A 159 48.62 -26.73 10.66
N ASP A 160 47.93 -27.82 10.97
CA ASP A 160 48.30 -29.18 10.53
C ASP A 160 47.75 -29.55 9.15
N GLY A 161 46.65 -28.89 8.72
CA GLY A 161 46.07 -29.03 7.38
C GLY A 161 46.25 -27.76 6.58
N GLY A 162 47.40 -27.59 5.91
CA GLY A 162 47.64 -26.49 4.98
C GLY A 162 46.59 -26.47 3.86
N PHE A 163 45.60 -25.59 3.98
CA PHE A 163 44.62 -25.34 2.92
C PHE A 163 45.11 -24.18 2.04
N SER A 164 45.82 -24.55 0.98
CA SER A 164 46.02 -23.72 -0.20
C SER A 164 44.68 -23.60 -0.96
N TYR A 165 43.95 -22.52 -0.74
CA TYR A 165 42.95 -22.04 -1.70
C TYR A 165 43.04 -20.52 -1.80
N LEU A 166 44.04 -20.07 -2.57
CA LEU A 166 44.08 -18.75 -3.20
C LEU A 166 44.70 -18.92 -4.59
N ARG A 167 43.83 -19.01 -5.60
CA ARG A 167 44.07 -18.53 -6.95
C ARG A 167 42.76 -18.00 -7.51
#